data_AF-A0A970QBG2-F1
#
_entry.id   AF-A0A970QBG2-F1
#
_cell.length_a   1.000
_cell.length_b   1.000
_cell.length_c   1.000
_cell.angle_alpha   90.00
_cell.angle_beta   90.00
_cell.angle_gamma   90.00
#
_symmetry.space_group_name_H-M   'P 1'
#
loop_
_entity.id
_entity.type
_entity.pdbx_description
1 polymer ?
#
loop_
_entity_poly.entity_id
_entity_poly.type
_entity_poly.pdbx_seq_one_letter_code
_entity_poly.pdbx_strand_id
1 'polypeptide(L)'
;MKTRVVATGLLLVAALFLALSGCSDETVQSTSTALHTVSSTGVDTTVGRTTEAPDSLMTEWEEALRDTSNAQHLLAMALEERAVPSDDPRRAILYGLKARVNALSCRNALEKSSLAPTDAEKTTQLEVADVAMKEVYAALNRGRAIAADSMSKTLADAYAIVEKLGAPSSRPEEAKTMLEEFLATLAPLVEEAIGQAAAPTTTTTSTTSP
;
A
#
# COMPACT_ATOMS: atom_id res chain seq x y z
N MET A 1 45.29 -28.29 -13.10
CA MET A 1 44.75 -29.26 -14.10
C MET A 1 43.45 -29.80 -13.53
N LYS A 2 42.26 -29.75 -14.13
CA LYS A 2 41.83 -29.57 -15.52
C LYS A 2 40.37 -29.06 -15.47
N THR A 3 40.07 -28.23 -16.45
CA THR A 3 38.88 -27.40 -16.72
C THR A 3 37.61 -28.14 -17.16
N ARG A 4 36.46 -27.45 -16.94
CA ARG A 4 35.20 -27.37 -17.73
C ARG A 4 34.21 -28.56 -17.69
N VAL A 5 32.97 -28.26 -17.28
CA VAL A 5 31.80 -28.31 -18.19
C VAL A 5 30.90 -27.11 -17.89
N VAL A 6 30.58 -26.38 -18.96
CA VAL A 6 29.74 -25.19 -19.06
C VAL A 6 28.48 -25.58 -19.81
N ALA A 7 27.37 -24.92 -19.49
CA ALA A 7 26.17 -24.75 -20.31
C ALA A 7 25.32 -25.99 -20.62
N THR A 8 24.30 -26.23 -19.79
CA THR A 8 23.01 -26.78 -20.25
C THR A 8 21.96 -26.46 -19.20
N GLY A 9 21.00 -25.59 -19.52
CA GLY A 9 19.96 -25.16 -18.57
C GLY A 9 19.18 -23.93 -19.03
N LEU A 10 19.66 -23.24 -20.06
CA LEU A 10 18.95 -22.17 -20.76
C LEU A 10 18.09 -22.77 -21.91
N LEU A 11 17.16 -23.68 -21.61
CA LEU A 11 16.28 -24.27 -22.63
C LEU A 11 15.06 -24.99 -22.03
N LEU A 12 14.33 -24.32 -21.13
CA LEU A 12 13.04 -24.83 -20.61
C LEU A 12 12.02 -23.69 -20.42
N VAL A 13 12.06 -22.70 -21.33
CA VAL A 13 11.17 -21.51 -21.36
C VAL A 13 10.15 -21.59 -22.52
N ALA A 14 10.04 -22.70 -23.25
CA ALA A 14 9.32 -22.72 -24.54
C ALA A 14 8.24 -23.81 -24.70
N ALA A 15 7.62 -24.32 -23.61
CA ALA A 15 6.66 -25.42 -23.75
C ALA A 15 5.42 -25.34 -22.82
N LEU A 16 4.89 -24.14 -22.56
CA LEU A 16 3.62 -24.00 -21.83
C LEU A 16 2.68 -22.95 -22.47
N PHE A 17 2.43 -23.08 -23.77
CA PHE A 17 1.35 -22.37 -24.46
C PHE A 17 0.66 -23.34 -25.40
N LEU A 18 -0.29 -24.12 -24.89
CA LEU A 18 -1.32 -24.82 -25.70
C LEU A 18 -2.35 -25.42 -24.74
N ALA A 19 -3.48 -24.72 -24.56
CA ALA A 19 -4.84 -25.26 -24.45
C ALA A 19 -5.72 -24.25 -23.70
N LEU A 20 -6.68 -23.65 -24.42
CA LEU A 20 -8.10 -23.55 -24.05
C LEU A 20 -8.81 -22.72 -25.14
N SER A 21 -9.20 -23.41 -26.22
CA SER A 21 -10.34 -22.99 -27.03
C SER A 21 -11.59 -23.56 -26.35
N GLY A 22 -12.49 -22.69 -25.93
CA GLY A 22 -13.83 -23.04 -25.45
C GLY A 22 -14.84 -22.04 -26.02
N CYS A 23 -15.60 -22.47 -27.02
CA CYS A 23 -16.77 -21.78 -27.53
C CYS A 23 -17.92 -21.82 -26.50
N SER A 24 -18.54 -20.68 -26.25
CA SER A 24 -19.99 -20.54 -26.03
C SER A 24 -20.30 -19.10 -26.40
N ASP A 25 -20.84 -18.89 -27.59
CA ASP A 25 -22.25 -19.04 -27.95
C ASP A 25 -23.14 -17.99 -27.28
N GLU A 26 -23.98 -17.46 -28.15
CA GLU A 26 -24.65 -16.19 -28.15
C GLU A 26 -25.77 -16.12 -27.10
N THR A 27 -25.84 -15.04 -26.32
CA THR A 27 -27.15 -14.53 -25.89
C THR A 27 -27.09 -13.03 -25.65
N VAL A 28 -27.56 -12.29 -26.65
CA VAL A 28 -27.90 -10.87 -26.55
C VAL A 28 -29.12 -10.78 -25.63
N GLN A 29 -28.90 -10.63 -24.32
CA GLN A 29 -30.00 -10.38 -23.40
C GLN A 29 -30.45 -8.93 -23.58
N SER A 30 -31.43 -8.76 -24.46
CA SER A 30 -32.20 -7.54 -24.61
C SER A 30 -32.70 -7.09 -23.23
N THR A 31 -32.35 -5.87 -22.85
CA THR A 31 -32.96 -5.15 -21.74
C THR A 31 -34.45 -5.02 -22.01
N SER A 32 -35.24 -5.97 -21.49
CA SER A 32 -36.68 -5.87 -21.48
C SER A 32 -37.06 -4.96 -20.34
N THR A 33 -37.43 -3.73 -20.66
CA THR A 33 -38.08 -2.80 -19.73
C THR A 33 -39.45 -3.38 -19.39
N ALA A 34 -39.52 -4.16 -18.31
CA ALA A 34 -40.78 -4.56 -17.73
C ALA A 34 -41.44 -3.33 -17.08
N LEU A 35 -42.32 -2.67 -17.83
CA LEU A 35 -43.33 -1.77 -17.27
C LEU A 35 -44.31 -2.62 -16.47
N HIS A 36 -44.04 -2.75 -15.17
CA HIS A 36 -45.05 -3.19 -14.21
C HIS A 36 -46.05 -2.04 -14.00
N THR A 37 -47.06 -1.96 -14.86
CA THR A 37 -48.28 -1.21 -14.56
C THR A 37 -49.12 -2.05 -13.60
N VAL A 38 -48.88 -1.90 -12.30
CA VAL A 38 -49.81 -2.35 -11.28
C VAL A 38 -50.78 -1.22 -11.02
N SER A 39 -51.97 -1.33 -11.60
CA SER A 39 -53.11 -0.50 -11.22
C SER A 39 -53.73 -1.13 -9.97
N SER A 40 -53.52 -0.54 -8.80
CA SER A 40 -54.43 -0.69 -7.67
C SER A 40 -54.29 0.47 -6.70
N THR A 41 -55.44 1.03 -6.36
CA THR A 41 -55.71 2.15 -5.47
C THR A 41 -55.22 1.87 -4.06
N GLY A 42 -54.46 2.79 -3.45
CA GLY A 42 -54.08 2.71 -2.05
C GLY A 42 -53.22 3.90 -1.62
N VAL A 43 -53.76 4.70 -0.71
CA VAL A 43 -53.06 5.77 0.01
C VAL A 43 -51.87 5.15 0.75
N ASP A 44 -50.63 5.61 0.51
CA ASP A 44 -49.71 5.98 1.59
C ASP A 44 -48.31 6.41 1.10
N THR A 45 -47.86 7.50 1.72
CA THR A 45 -46.47 7.91 2.00
C THR A 45 -45.42 7.72 0.89
N THR A 46 -45.07 8.84 0.24
CA THR A 46 -43.81 8.99 -0.49
C THR A 46 -42.64 8.87 0.48
N VAL A 47 -42.17 7.65 0.74
CA VAL A 47 -40.80 7.45 1.24
C VAL A 47 -39.89 7.75 0.07
N GLY A 48 -39.43 9.00 0.00
CA GLY A 48 -38.28 9.36 -0.83
C GLY A 48 -37.11 8.53 -0.34
N ARG A 49 -36.85 7.41 -1.02
CA ARG A 49 -35.57 6.71 -0.89
C ARG A 49 -34.54 7.61 -1.57
N THR A 50 -33.96 8.52 -0.80
CA THR A 50 -32.72 9.18 -1.18
C THR A 50 -31.69 8.06 -1.25
N THR A 51 -31.42 7.56 -2.46
CA THR A 51 -30.21 6.80 -2.70
C THR A 51 -29.09 7.81 -2.61
N GLU A 52 -28.53 7.97 -1.42
CA GLU A 52 -27.23 8.62 -1.27
C GLU A 52 -26.27 7.82 -2.16
N ALA A 53 -25.76 8.47 -3.21
CA ALA A 53 -24.64 7.94 -3.95
C ALA A 53 -23.52 7.69 -2.92
N PRO A 54 -22.81 6.56 -2.97
CA PRO A 54 -21.74 6.31 -2.02
C PRO A 54 -20.76 7.48 -2.07
N ASP A 55 -20.66 8.21 -0.96
CA ASP A 55 -19.65 9.25 -0.77
C ASP A 55 -18.28 8.54 -0.86
N SER A 56 -17.53 8.89 -1.91
CA SER A 56 -16.25 8.29 -2.34
C SER A 56 -16.34 6.90 -2.99
N LEU A 57 -15.85 6.82 -4.23
CA LEU A 57 -15.52 5.55 -4.91
C LEU A 57 -14.29 4.85 -4.29
N MET A 58 -13.60 5.51 -3.35
CA MET A 58 -12.41 5.00 -2.68
C MET A 58 -12.69 4.71 -1.21
N THR A 59 -12.19 3.58 -0.74
CA THR A 59 -12.14 3.26 0.69
C THR A 59 -11.11 4.12 1.41
N GLU A 60 -11.29 4.35 2.72
CA GLU A 60 -10.30 5.06 3.55
C GLU A 60 -8.88 4.45 3.45
N TRP A 61 -8.80 3.13 3.23
CA TRP A 61 -7.54 2.44 2.99
C TRP A 61 -6.88 2.87 1.66
N GLU A 62 -7.64 2.95 0.58
CA GLU A 62 -7.14 3.37 -0.73
C GLU A 62 -6.70 4.83 -0.72
N GLU A 63 -7.42 5.69 -0.01
CA GLU A 63 -7.04 7.08 0.19
C GLU A 63 -5.72 7.19 0.96
N ALA A 64 -5.59 6.50 2.09
CA ALA A 64 -4.35 6.47 2.86
C ALA A 64 -3.16 5.94 2.05
N LEU A 65 -3.36 4.90 1.22
CA LEU A 65 -2.33 4.35 0.36
C LEU A 65 -1.92 5.33 -0.74
N ARG A 66 -2.88 5.95 -1.41
CA ARG A 66 -2.65 6.99 -2.42
C ARG A 66 -1.84 8.13 -1.84
N ASP A 67 -2.26 8.67 -0.70
CA ASP A 67 -1.65 9.86 -0.10
C ASP A 67 -0.21 9.56 0.36
N THR A 68 0.01 8.38 0.96
CA THR A 68 1.37 7.93 1.33
C THR A 68 2.26 7.78 0.10
N SER A 69 1.77 7.12 -0.94
CA SER A 69 2.55 6.83 -2.15
C SER A 69 2.89 8.12 -2.90
N ASN A 70 1.95 9.06 -2.97
CA ASN A 70 2.17 10.38 -3.55
C ASN A 70 3.22 11.18 -2.78
N ALA A 71 3.11 11.24 -1.44
CA ALA A 71 4.11 11.91 -0.61
C ALA A 71 5.51 11.28 -0.76
N GLN A 72 5.58 9.95 -0.82
CA GLN A 72 6.84 9.23 -1.05
C GLN A 72 7.44 9.58 -2.41
N HIS A 73 6.62 9.62 -3.47
CA HIS A 73 7.06 9.96 -4.81
C HIS A 73 7.58 11.40 -4.91
N LEU A 74 6.81 12.37 -4.39
CA LEU A 74 7.18 13.78 -4.37
C LEU A 74 8.50 14.01 -3.63
N LEU A 75 8.65 13.41 -2.45
CA LEU A 75 9.89 13.52 -1.69
C LEU A 75 11.07 12.87 -2.43
N ALA A 76 10.87 11.69 -3.04
CA ALA A 76 11.93 11.02 -3.77
C ALA A 76 12.44 11.88 -4.93
N MET A 77 11.54 12.47 -5.72
CA MET A 77 11.90 13.38 -6.80
C MET A 77 12.66 14.61 -6.29
N ALA A 78 12.16 15.25 -5.22
CA ALA A 78 12.80 16.45 -4.67
C ALA A 78 14.20 16.16 -4.10
N LEU A 79 14.40 15.01 -3.46
CA LEU A 79 15.71 14.60 -2.96
C LEU A 79 16.68 14.26 -4.11
N GLU A 80 16.19 13.68 -5.20
CA GLU A 80 16.99 13.41 -6.39
C GLU A 80 17.40 14.71 -7.11
N GLU A 81 16.46 15.64 -7.31
CA GLU A 81 16.72 16.95 -7.92
C GLU A 81 17.77 17.75 -7.15
N ARG A 82 17.76 17.64 -5.82
CA ARG A 82 18.73 18.29 -4.92
C ARG A 82 20.03 17.49 -4.74
N ALA A 83 20.20 16.39 -5.47
CA ALA A 83 21.34 15.48 -5.38
C ALA A 83 21.65 15.02 -3.94
N VAL A 84 20.61 14.77 -3.14
CA VAL A 84 20.75 14.39 -1.74
C VAL A 84 21.36 12.99 -1.63
N PRO A 85 22.48 12.83 -0.90
CA PRO A 85 23.16 11.55 -0.71
C PRO A 85 22.27 10.45 -0.13
N SER A 86 22.61 9.19 -0.39
CA SER A 86 21.81 8.03 0.04
C SER A 86 21.75 7.81 1.55
N ASP A 87 22.73 8.31 2.27
CA ASP A 87 22.90 8.24 3.72
C ASP A 87 22.43 9.51 4.45
N ASP A 88 21.90 10.51 3.71
CA ASP A 88 21.38 11.73 4.29
C ASP A 88 20.13 11.45 5.17
N PRO A 89 20.04 12.00 6.40
CA PRO A 89 18.92 11.77 7.29
C PRO A 89 17.54 12.12 6.73
N ARG A 90 17.46 13.04 5.74
CA ARG A 90 16.19 13.37 5.06
C ARG A 90 15.60 12.19 4.31
N ARG A 91 16.43 11.22 3.90
CA ARG A 91 15.96 9.97 3.28
C ARG A 91 15.29 9.03 4.28
N ALA A 92 15.44 9.23 5.59
CA ALA A 92 14.76 8.42 6.60
C ALA A 92 13.23 8.43 6.43
N ILE A 93 12.67 9.56 6.00
CA ILE A 93 11.22 9.72 5.76
C ILE A 93 10.74 8.78 4.66
N LEU A 94 11.52 8.59 3.58
CA LEU A 94 11.16 7.65 2.52
C LEU A 94 11.03 6.22 3.05
N TYR A 95 11.89 5.83 3.98
CA TYR A 95 11.80 4.52 4.62
C TYR A 95 10.61 4.41 5.58
N GLY A 96 10.30 5.47 6.32
CA GLY A 96 9.08 5.55 7.13
C GLY A 96 7.80 5.44 6.29
N LEU A 97 7.72 6.17 5.18
CA LEU A 97 6.59 6.09 4.24
C LEU A 97 6.49 4.72 3.57
N LYS A 98 7.63 4.11 3.18
CA LYS A 98 7.64 2.72 2.69
C LYS A 98 7.10 1.76 3.75
N ALA A 99 7.50 1.93 5.01
CA ALA A 99 6.96 1.11 6.11
C ALA A 99 5.45 1.30 6.26
N ARG A 100 4.94 2.54 6.14
CA ARG A 100 3.50 2.84 6.17
C ARG A 100 2.73 2.18 5.02
N VAL A 101 3.25 2.21 3.78
CA VAL A 101 2.66 1.50 2.63
C VAL A 101 2.56 -0.02 2.89
N ASN A 102 3.63 -0.61 3.40
CA ASN A 102 3.65 -2.05 3.69
C ASN A 102 2.70 -2.41 4.85
N ALA A 103 2.59 -1.56 5.86
CA ALA A 103 1.64 -1.75 6.97
C ALA A 103 0.19 -1.64 6.50
N LEU A 104 -0.13 -0.68 5.62
CA LEU A 104 -1.43 -0.60 4.96
C LEU A 104 -1.74 -1.88 4.18
N SER A 105 -0.76 -2.38 3.42
CA SER A 105 -0.91 -3.62 2.65
C SER A 105 -1.13 -4.84 3.56
N CYS A 106 -0.40 -4.91 4.68
CA CYS A 106 -0.58 -5.93 5.71
C CYS A 106 -2.00 -5.90 6.30
N ARG A 107 -2.48 -4.72 6.69
CA ARG A 107 -3.84 -4.55 7.23
C ARG A 107 -4.91 -4.97 6.22
N ASN A 108 -4.77 -4.59 4.95
CA ASN A 108 -5.71 -5.00 3.89
C ASN A 108 -5.70 -6.52 3.68
N ALA A 109 -4.54 -7.16 3.72
CA ALA A 109 -4.44 -8.62 3.61
C ALA A 109 -5.12 -9.31 4.80
N LEU A 110 -4.94 -8.81 6.03
CA LEU A 110 -5.65 -9.30 7.21
C LEU A 110 -7.17 -9.15 7.06
N GLU A 111 -7.64 -8.01 6.55
CA GLU A 111 -9.07 -7.78 6.33
C GLU A 111 -9.64 -8.72 5.26
N LYS A 112 -8.95 -8.88 4.14
CA LYS A 112 -9.32 -9.85 3.09
C LYS A 112 -9.32 -11.28 3.61
N SER A 113 -8.44 -11.63 4.54
CA SER A 113 -8.42 -12.95 5.16
C SER A 113 -9.67 -13.23 6.00
N SER A 114 -10.23 -12.20 6.65
CA SER A 114 -11.47 -12.30 7.42
C SER A 114 -12.71 -12.48 6.52
N LEU A 115 -12.63 -12.04 5.27
CA LEU A 115 -13.71 -12.10 4.28
C LEU A 115 -13.55 -13.26 3.28
N ALA A 116 -12.47 -14.05 3.38
CA ALA A 116 -12.17 -15.11 2.43
C ALA A 116 -13.20 -16.26 2.51
N PRO A 117 -13.75 -16.73 1.37
CA PRO A 117 -14.78 -17.77 1.38
C PRO A 117 -14.24 -19.18 1.61
N THR A 118 -12.92 -19.38 1.47
CA THR A 118 -12.27 -20.68 1.69
C THR A 118 -11.03 -20.57 2.60
N ASP A 119 -10.69 -21.67 3.28
CA ASP A 119 -9.48 -21.74 4.12
C ASP A 119 -8.19 -21.56 3.30
N ALA A 120 -8.20 -21.98 2.02
CA ALA A 120 -7.06 -21.81 1.12
C ALA A 120 -6.80 -20.33 0.79
N GLU A 121 -7.86 -19.58 0.46
CA GLU A 121 -7.75 -18.14 0.22
C GLU A 121 -7.41 -17.39 1.51
N LYS A 122 -8.00 -17.77 2.64
CA LYS A 122 -7.64 -17.21 3.95
C LYS A 122 -6.15 -17.37 4.23
N THR A 123 -5.62 -18.59 4.05
CA THR A 123 -4.19 -18.88 4.25
C THR A 123 -3.32 -18.03 3.33
N THR A 124 -3.70 -17.92 2.05
CA THR A 124 -2.99 -17.08 1.06
C THR A 124 -2.94 -15.61 1.51
N GLN A 125 -4.05 -15.06 2.00
CA GLN A 125 -4.08 -13.67 2.47
C GLN A 125 -3.24 -13.48 3.75
N LEU A 126 -3.24 -14.45 4.67
CA LEU A 126 -2.38 -14.40 5.86
C LEU A 126 -0.89 -14.45 5.50
N GLU A 127 -0.49 -15.23 4.48
CA GLU A 127 0.89 -15.24 3.98
C GLU A 127 1.29 -13.89 3.37
N VAL A 128 0.38 -13.24 2.65
CA VAL A 128 0.60 -11.87 2.13
C VAL A 128 0.81 -10.88 3.28
N ALA A 129 0.02 -10.98 4.36
CA ALA A 129 0.21 -10.16 5.55
C ALA A 129 1.59 -10.37 6.18
N ASP A 130 2.04 -11.62 6.30
CA ASP A 130 3.37 -11.94 6.85
C ASP A 130 4.52 -11.39 6.01
N VAL A 131 4.41 -11.46 4.68
CA VAL A 131 5.40 -10.87 3.77
C VAL A 131 5.42 -9.35 3.88
N ALA A 132 4.25 -8.71 3.89
CA ALA A 132 4.14 -7.26 4.05
C ALA A 132 4.77 -6.79 5.38
N MET A 133 4.55 -7.53 6.47
CA MET A 133 5.13 -7.19 7.77
C MET A 133 6.66 -7.32 7.80
N LYS A 134 7.24 -8.29 7.09
CA LYS A 134 8.70 -8.36 6.91
C LYS A 134 9.26 -7.10 6.23
N GLU A 135 8.56 -6.59 5.22
CA GLU A 135 8.93 -5.36 4.54
C GLU A 135 8.73 -4.11 5.42
N VAL A 136 7.77 -4.12 6.36
CA VAL A 136 7.66 -3.07 7.41
C VAL A 136 8.94 -3.04 8.26
N TYR A 137 9.35 -4.17 8.83
CA TYR A 137 10.55 -4.23 9.66
C TYR A 137 11.81 -3.85 8.88
N ALA A 138 11.95 -4.32 7.64
CA ALA A 138 13.08 -3.99 6.80
C ALA A 138 13.18 -2.48 6.51
N ALA A 139 12.05 -1.84 6.22
CA ALA A 139 12.00 -0.41 5.97
C ALA A 139 12.31 0.40 7.24
N LEU A 140 11.69 0.08 8.38
CA LEU A 140 11.94 0.76 9.66
C LEU A 140 13.40 0.66 10.08
N ASN A 141 14.01 -0.53 9.98
CA ASN A 141 15.41 -0.71 10.36
C ASN A 141 16.35 0.16 9.51
N ARG A 142 16.07 0.31 8.21
CA ARG A 142 16.84 1.22 7.34
C ARG A 142 16.61 2.68 7.70
N GLY A 143 15.34 3.08 7.90
CA GLY A 143 15.01 4.45 8.27
C GLY A 143 15.66 4.86 9.58
N ARG A 144 15.56 4.02 10.62
CA ARG A 144 16.16 4.26 11.94
C ARG A 144 17.69 4.34 11.90
N ALA A 145 18.35 3.64 10.98
CA ALA A 145 19.81 3.66 10.87
C ALA A 145 20.37 5.01 10.40
N ILE A 146 19.56 5.80 9.68
CA ILE A 146 19.99 7.09 9.11
C ILE A 146 19.20 8.28 9.69
N ALA A 147 18.12 8.04 10.45
CA ALA A 147 17.28 9.10 10.99
C ALA A 147 18.00 9.97 12.02
N ALA A 148 17.75 11.27 11.96
CA ALA A 148 18.18 12.26 12.93
C ALA A 148 16.98 13.00 13.54
N ASP A 149 17.23 13.77 14.60
CA ASP A 149 16.27 14.70 15.21
C ASP A 149 14.90 14.08 15.55
N SER A 150 13.82 14.83 15.36
CA SER A 150 12.43 14.41 15.64
C SER A 150 12.03 13.16 14.85
N MET A 151 12.59 12.96 13.65
CA MET A 151 12.33 11.79 12.80
C MET A 151 12.79 10.50 13.46
N SER A 152 13.94 10.53 14.13
CA SER A 152 14.49 9.37 14.85
C SER A 152 13.52 8.89 15.93
N LYS A 153 12.90 9.83 16.66
CA LYS A 153 11.87 9.52 17.66
C LYS A 153 10.63 8.91 17.02
N THR A 154 10.06 9.51 15.98
CA THR A 154 8.86 8.99 15.31
C THR A 154 9.06 7.55 14.81
N LEU A 155 10.21 7.26 14.18
CA LEU A 155 10.50 5.92 13.66
C LEU A 155 10.80 4.92 14.79
N ALA A 156 11.39 5.36 15.90
CA ALA A 156 11.61 4.53 17.08
C ALA A 156 10.30 4.18 17.79
N ASP A 157 9.42 5.17 17.98
CA ASP A 157 8.10 4.98 18.59
C ASP A 157 7.25 4.03 17.72
N ALA A 158 7.26 4.22 16.40
CA ALA A 158 6.58 3.31 15.46
C ALA A 158 7.13 1.88 15.54
N TYR A 159 8.46 1.71 15.61
CA TYR A 159 9.05 0.39 15.75
C TYR A 159 8.66 -0.29 17.07
N ALA A 160 8.62 0.46 18.18
CA ALA A 160 8.26 -0.07 19.49
C ALA A 160 6.84 -0.65 19.52
N ILE A 161 5.90 -0.08 18.74
CA ILE A 161 4.55 -0.62 18.60
C ILE A 161 4.61 -2.04 18.02
N VAL A 162 5.32 -2.22 16.91
CA VAL A 162 5.26 -3.48 16.15
C VAL A 162 6.34 -4.51 16.52
N GLU A 163 7.34 -4.16 17.34
CA GLU A 163 8.49 -5.00 17.67
C GLU A 163 8.11 -6.42 18.12
N LYS A 164 7.04 -6.52 18.92
CA LYS A 164 6.59 -7.79 19.50
C LYS A 164 5.53 -8.50 18.66
N LEU A 165 5.12 -7.96 17.52
CA LEU A 165 4.03 -8.51 16.73
C LEU A 165 4.41 -9.86 16.08
N GLY A 166 5.66 -9.99 15.62
CA GLY A 166 6.10 -11.19 14.91
C GLY A 166 5.38 -11.35 13.57
N ALA A 167 4.83 -12.54 13.31
CA ALA A 167 4.04 -12.86 12.12
C ALA A 167 2.55 -12.54 12.36
N PRO A 168 1.94 -11.59 11.61
CA PRO A 168 0.51 -11.28 11.69
C PRO A 168 -0.42 -12.49 11.63
N SER A 169 -0.08 -13.50 10.83
CA SER A 169 -0.86 -14.74 10.70
C SER A 169 -1.07 -15.49 12.02
N SER A 170 -0.15 -15.36 12.98
CA SER A 170 -0.24 -16.01 14.29
C SER A 170 -1.25 -15.36 15.22
N ARG A 171 -1.50 -14.05 15.07
CA ARG A 171 -2.38 -13.24 15.94
C ARG A 171 -3.09 -12.15 15.12
N PRO A 172 -4.01 -12.50 14.21
CA PRO A 172 -4.55 -11.56 13.22
C PRO A 172 -5.25 -10.33 13.82
N GLU A 173 -6.07 -10.51 14.86
CA GLU A 173 -6.81 -9.40 15.46
C GLU A 173 -5.90 -8.46 16.25
N GLU A 174 -4.93 -8.99 17.00
CA GLU A 174 -3.91 -8.17 17.67
C GLU A 174 -3.07 -7.41 16.64
N ALA A 175 -2.72 -8.07 15.52
CA ALA A 175 -2.00 -7.44 14.43
C ALA A 175 -2.76 -6.24 13.85
N LYS A 176 -4.08 -6.35 13.64
CA LYS A 176 -4.91 -5.24 13.14
C LYS A 176 -4.81 -4.02 14.07
N THR A 177 -5.02 -4.21 15.37
CA THR A 177 -4.94 -3.12 16.36
C THR A 177 -3.56 -2.47 16.41
N MET A 178 -2.50 -3.27 16.46
CA MET A 178 -1.13 -2.74 16.49
C MET A 178 -0.76 -2.01 15.19
N LEU A 179 -1.25 -2.49 14.04
CA LEU A 179 -1.05 -1.82 12.75
C LEU A 179 -1.78 -0.48 12.68
N GLU A 180 -2.95 -0.33 13.29
CA GLU A 180 -3.66 0.96 13.36
C GLU A 180 -2.86 1.99 14.17
N GLU A 181 -2.37 1.61 15.35
CA GLU A 181 -1.53 2.47 16.18
C GLU A 181 -0.22 2.84 15.48
N PHE A 182 0.38 1.86 14.79
CA PHE A 182 1.57 2.05 13.96
C PHE A 182 1.33 3.08 12.84
N LEU A 183 0.23 2.93 12.11
CA LEU A 183 -0.13 3.81 10.99
C LEU A 183 -0.45 5.23 11.46
N ALA A 184 -1.08 5.37 12.63
CA ALA A 184 -1.32 6.67 13.26
C ALA A 184 0.00 7.34 13.68
N THR A 185 0.93 6.57 14.25
CA THR A 185 2.25 7.08 14.65
C THR A 185 3.07 7.57 13.45
N LEU A 186 2.95 6.91 12.29
CA LEU A 186 3.62 7.33 11.06
C LEU A 186 2.85 8.37 10.23
N ALA A 187 1.62 8.71 10.60
CA ALA A 187 0.80 9.66 9.83
C ALA A 187 1.48 11.03 9.61
N PRO A 188 2.17 11.63 10.59
CA PRO A 188 2.85 12.92 10.41
C PRO A 188 3.93 12.92 9.32
N LEU A 189 4.45 11.75 8.93
CA LEU A 189 5.47 11.65 7.89
C LEU A 189 4.98 12.05 6.50
N VAL A 190 3.66 11.95 6.25
CA VAL A 190 3.07 12.35 4.97
C VAL A 190 3.19 13.86 4.79
N GLU A 191 2.78 14.63 5.80
CA GLU A 191 2.84 16.09 5.77
C GLU A 191 4.29 16.57 5.75
N GLU A 192 5.16 15.96 6.55
CA GLU A 192 6.60 16.26 6.56
C GLU A 192 7.23 16.04 5.18
N ALA A 193 6.91 14.92 4.52
CA ALA A 193 7.42 14.62 3.19
C ALA A 193 6.95 15.64 2.14
N ILE A 194 5.68 16.03 2.17
CA ILE A 194 5.12 17.06 1.28
C ILE A 194 5.80 18.41 1.54
N GLY A 195 5.97 18.78 2.82
CA GLY A 195 6.65 20.02 3.21
C GLY A 195 8.10 20.07 2.72
N GLN A 196 8.85 18.98 2.91
CA GLN A 196 10.22 18.88 2.42
C GLN A 196 10.31 18.87 0.89
N ALA A 197 9.36 18.24 0.20
CA ALA A 197 9.31 18.25 -1.26
C ALA A 197 9.07 19.65 -1.81
N ALA A 198 8.19 20.44 -1.16
CA ALA A 198 7.86 21.81 -1.57
C ALA A 198 8.91 22.87 -1.16
N ALA A 199 9.88 22.53 -0.29
CA ALA A 199 10.87 23.49 0.18
C ALA A 199 11.71 24.09 -0.97
N PRO A 200 11.94 25.41 -1.00
CA PRO A 200 12.73 26.03 -2.06
C PRO A 200 14.18 25.55 -2.03
N THR A 201 14.74 25.23 -3.19
CA THR A 201 16.16 24.98 -3.35
C THR A 201 16.89 26.31 -3.20
N THR A 202 17.44 26.59 -2.01
CA THR A 202 18.26 27.78 -1.80
C THR A 202 19.58 27.62 -2.54
N THR A 203 19.62 28.06 -3.79
CA THR A 203 20.87 28.30 -4.52
C THR A 203 21.57 29.48 -3.87
N THR A 204 22.60 29.21 -3.07
CA THR A 204 23.47 30.27 -2.57
C THR A 204 24.33 30.76 -3.73
N THR A 205 23.87 31.79 -4.45
CA THR A 205 24.70 32.49 -5.43
C THR A 205 25.73 33.30 -4.65
N SER A 206 26.87 32.69 -4.33
CA SER A 206 28.04 33.42 -3.84
C SER A 206 28.59 34.27 -4.98
N THR A 207 28.12 35.53 -5.06
CA THR A 207 28.71 36.56 -5.90
C THR A 207 30.08 36.92 -5.33
N THR A 208 31.13 36.30 -5.84
CA THR A 208 32.50 36.81 -5.68
C THR A 208 32.64 38.04 -6.56
N SER A 209 32.63 39.24 -5.95
CA SER A 209 33.05 40.47 -6.65
C SER A 209 34.58 40.50 -6.75
N PRO A 210 35.16 40.86 -7.92
CA PRO A 210 36.57 41.18 -8.07
C PRO A 210 36.95 42.52 -7.42
#